data_AF-A0A3G6RYD5-F1
#
_entry.id   AF-A0A3G6RYD5-F1
#
_cell.length_a   1.000
_cell.length_b   1.000
_cell.length_c   1.000
_cell.angle_alpha   90.00
_cell.angle_beta   90.00
_cell.angle_gamma   90.00
#
_symmetry.space_group_name_H-M   'P 1'
#
loop_
_entity.id
_entity.type
_entity.pdbx_description
1 polymer ?
#
loop_
_entity_poly.entity_id
_entity_poly.type
_entity_poly.pdbx_seq_one_letter_code
_entity_poly.pdbx_strand_id
1 'polypeptide(L)'
;MDRVKNEGEGNTPETQNQAPAQDNEQQKAENSKKLDDQRAKNEEKDKTEEGLLLAIDGAKIKFNAHLGTFKVLNNVPTTQDKLTGTVVEKQIPNFIFDDGFQMISLTEWQDFGTAKVQENYVLLKKSTLPGTGKMPGNIPPETGKIEFVTSGQVNAPESIDGKGAPVPDPEEDKKCYCEKEFTEEDIKGFYNSKKLFTAKNCPLPEDKKSYTEFTKALNKAMKDNDINSCLRKAHFLAQVEAETGLDTTLEYADGWDYDPTTHLENYNKYLLFKKDKIKYKENGTARILRGHNRYLECLSRENDTKGDGPKYKGRGLIQLTWKDTYKAYFAKIKKPDTQDPDIVANDLEHVCNSAAWYWRERSSWGDLNKFADTDDFISAAVGVNGGLTGFTHRKENLKRILKNMKVKDNCKNQKIENLGVYTYDTSAIKDTKWGKREKNKKEIQEYDDKEN
;
A
#
# COMPACT_ATOMS: atom_id res chain seq x y z
N MET A 1 31.08 32.54 72.15
CA MET A 1 31.97 33.44 71.37
C MET A 1 31.21 33.81 70.11
N ASP A 2 31.24 35.10 69.75
CA ASP A 2 31.04 35.70 68.41
C ASP A 2 29.84 35.21 67.55
N ARG A 3 28.74 35.96 67.32
CA ARG A 3 28.56 37.36 66.81
C ARG A 3 29.09 37.45 65.37
N VAL A 4 28.36 37.88 64.32
CA VAL A 4 27.34 38.95 64.10
C VAL A 4 26.26 38.37 63.13
N LYS A 5 24.92 38.50 63.31
CA LYS A 5 24.03 39.67 63.04
C LYS A 5 23.95 40.08 61.55
N ASN A 6 22.90 40.72 61.01
CA ASN A 6 21.87 41.56 61.65
C ASN A 6 20.41 41.26 61.14
N GLU A 7 19.54 42.27 61.08
CA GLU A 7 18.08 42.24 60.82
C GLU A 7 17.69 43.23 59.67
N GLY A 8 16.45 43.36 59.14
CA GLY A 8 15.11 42.88 59.57
C GLY A 8 13.94 43.37 58.67
N GLU A 9 12.69 43.39 59.19
CA GLU A 9 11.45 43.80 58.47
C GLU A 9 10.94 45.22 58.81
N GLY A 10 10.05 45.79 57.97
CA GLY A 10 8.90 46.59 58.47
C GLY A 10 8.68 48.05 58.02
N ASN A 11 7.90 48.23 56.93
CA ASN A 11 6.87 49.27 56.68
C ASN A 11 7.11 50.81 56.89
N THR A 12 7.17 51.54 55.76
CA THR A 12 6.18 52.52 55.20
C THR A 12 5.42 53.56 56.08
N PRO A 13 4.80 54.63 55.49
CA PRO A 13 5.01 55.31 54.19
C PRO A 13 4.98 56.88 54.25
N GLU A 14 5.22 57.56 53.12
CA GLU A 14 4.55 58.86 52.83
C GLU A 14 4.36 59.11 51.32
N THR A 15 3.54 60.11 50.94
CA THR A 15 3.02 60.42 49.59
C THR A 15 3.80 61.58 48.93
N GLN A 16 3.57 62.08 47.69
CA GLN A 16 2.52 61.93 46.67
C GLN A 16 3.04 62.42 45.30
N ASN A 17 2.43 62.02 44.16
CA ASN A 17 2.32 62.88 42.97
C ASN A 17 1.30 62.35 41.94
N GLN A 18 0.72 63.21 41.11
CA GLN A 18 -0.32 62.87 40.12
C GLN A 18 0.08 63.23 38.67
N ALA A 19 -0.51 62.50 37.70
CA ALA A 19 -0.46 62.79 36.26
C ALA A 19 -1.86 62.53 35.64
N PRO A 20 -2.20 63.12 34.47
CA PRO A 20 -3.58 63.52 34.18
C PRO A 20 -4.50 62.46 33.58
N ALA A 21 -5.81 62.63 33.80
CA ALA A 21 -6.85 61.67 33.45
C ALA A 21 -7.23 61.60 31.94
N GLN A 22 -6.83 62.57 31.10
CA GLN A 22 -7.25 62.63 29.69
C GLN A 22 -6.56 61.61 28.77
N ASP A 23 -5.32 61.24 29.07
CA ASP A 23 -4.56 60.22 28.32
C ASP A 23 -5.23 58.82 28.44
N ASN A 24 -5.89 58.58 29.58
CA ASN A 24 -6.51 57.31 29.93
C ASN A 24 -7.71 56.94 29.02
N GLU A 25 -8.47 57.92 28.51
CA GLU A 25 -9.60 57.64 27.60
C GLU A 25 -9.16 57.34 26.17
N GLN A 26 -8.16 58.06 25.63
CA GLN A 26 -7.60 57.73 24.31
C GLN A 26 -6.88 56.38 24.34
N GLN A 27 -6.10 56.09 25.38
CA GLN A 27 -5.49 54.78 25.56
C GLN A 27 -6.55 53.66 25.70
N LYS A 28 -7.67 53.89 26.41
CA LYS A 28 -8.78 52.93 26.46
C LYS A 28 -9.46 52.73 25.10
N ALA A 29 -9.70 53.79 24.34
CA ALA A 29 -10.31 53.71 23.01
C ALA A 29 -9.41 52.96 22.01
N GLU A 30 -8.10 53.27 22.00
CA GLU A 30 -7.13 52.53 21.21
C GLU A 30 -6.99 51.07 21.65
N ASN A 31 -6.96 50.80 22.95
CA ASN A 31 -6.85 49.44 23.45
C ASN A 31 -8.13 48.64 23.20
N SER A 32 -9.33 49.25 23.28
CA SER A 32 -10.58 48.60 22.83
C SER A 32 -10.49 48.29 21.34
N LYS A 33 -10.12 49.26 20.50
CA LYS A 33 -10.02 49.02 19.05
C LYS A 33 -8.98 47.94 18.71
N LYS A 34 -7.82 47.93 19.39
CA LYS A 34 -6.82 46.85 19.27
C LYS A 34 -7.37 45.50 19.74
N LEU A 35 -8.16 45.46 20.82
CA LEU A 35 -8.85 44.24 21.30
C LEU A 35 -9.95 43.77 20.35
N ASP A 36 -10.65 44.68 19.68
CA ASP A 36 -11.71 44.36 18.71
C ASP A 36 -11.10 43.91 17.36
N ASP A 37 -10.01 44.54 16.92
CA ASP A 37 -9.16 44.04 15.81
C ASP A 37 -8.54 42.67 16.15
N GLN A 38 -8.17 42.43 17.42
CA GLN A 38 -7.66 41.14 17.90
C GLN A 38 -8.78 40.08 17.97
N ARG A 39 -10.00 40.46 18.39
CA ARG A 39 -11.19 39.60 18.36
C ARG A 39 -11.54 39.21 16.93
N ALA A 40 -11.56 40.14 15.99
CA ALA A 40 -11.83 39.86 14.58
C ALA A 40 -10.80 38.89 13.98
N LYS A 41 -9.49 39.09 14.27
CA LYS A 41 -8.42 38.17 13.85
C LYS A 41 -8.51 36.81 14.53
N ASN A 42 -8.87 36.77 15.81
CA ASN A 42 -9.11 35.51 16.51
C ASN A 42 -10.32 34.78 15.90
N GLU A 43 -11.44 35.47 15.66
CA GLU A 43 -12.61 34.89 14.98
C GLU A 43 -12.29 34.37 13.57
N GLU A 44 -11.48 35.09 12.78
CA GLU A 44 -11.05 34.67 11.45
C GLU A 44 -10.13 33.44 11.52
N LYS A 45 -9.22 33.41 12.50
CA LYS A 45 -8.39 32.24 12.83
C LYS A 45 -9.23 31.06 13.30
N ASP A 46 -10.18 31.28 14.20
CA ASP A 46 -11.05 30.25 14.77
C ASP A 46 -11.96 29.66 13.67
N LYS A 47 -12.51 30.49 12.77
CA LYS A 47 -13.22 30.02 11.56
C LYS A 47 -12.31 29.23 10.61
N THR A 48 -11.03 29.61 10.51
CA THR A 48 -10.03 28.88 9.70
C THR A 48 -9.68 27.53 10.32
N GLU A 49 -9.48 27.46 11.64
CA GLU A 49 -9.23 26.22 12.39
C GLU A 49 -10.47 25.32 12.41
N GLU A 50 -11.68 25.87 12.57
CA GLU A 50 -12.94 25.13 12.50
C GLU A 50 -13.16 24.54 11.09
N GLY A 51 -12.80 25.27 10.04
CA GLY A 51 -12.81 24.81 8.65
C GLY A 51 -11.78 23.71 8.34
N LEU A 52 -10.79 23.51 9.22
CA LEU A 52 -9.77 22.45 9.12
C LEU A 52 -10.07 21.22 9.99
N LEU A 53 -11.17 21.21 10.73
CA LEU A 53 -11.63 20.03 11.47
C LEU A 53 -12.00 18.89 10.51
N LEU A 54 -11.61 17.66 10.84
CA LEU A 54 -11.93 16.46 10.06
C LEU A 54 -13.43 16.17 10.10
N ALA A 55 -14.03 15.89 8.95
CA ALA A 55 -15.41 15.38 8.90
C ALA A 55 -15.41 13.87 9.21
N ILE A 56 -16.21 13.43 10.20
CA ILE A 56 -16.26 12.03 10.66
C ILE A 56 -17.70 11.47 10.65
N ASP A 57 -17.89 10.16 10.84
CA ASP A 57 -19.23 9.55 10.84
C ASP A 57 -20.20 10.24 11.81
N GLY A 58 -21.44 10.46 11.36
CA GLY A 58 -22.46 11.17 12.13
C GLY A 58 -22.32 12.71 12.11
N ALA A 59 -21.36 13.27 11.37
CA ALA A 59 -21.33 14.71 11.07
C ALA A 59 -22.66 15.18 10.46
N LYS A 60 -23.18 16.34 10.89
CA LYS A 60 -24.40 16.92 10.30
C LYS A 60 -24.06 17.66 9.02
N ILE A 61 -24.91 17.50 8.01
CA ILE A 61 -24.78 18.07 6.66
C ILE A 61 -26.03 18.86 6.29
N LYS A 62 -25.89 19.71 5.26
CA LYS A 62 -27.01 20.36 4.55
C LYS A 62 -26.86 20.21 3.04
N PHE A 63 -27.99 20.20 2.34
CA PHE A 63 -28.10 20.41 0.90
C PHE A 63 -29.27 21.37 0.67
N ASN A 64 -29.01 22.59 0.21
CA ASN A 64 -29.98 23.70 0.19
C ASN A 64 -30.62 23.88 1.59
N ALA A 65 -31.93 23.64 1.72
CA ALA A 65 -32.66 23.67 3.00
C ALA A 65 -32.71 22.31 3.73
N HIS A 66 -32.38 21.21 3.05
CA HIS A 66 -32.49 19.85 3.59
C HIS A 66 -31.32 19.57 4.54
N LEU A 67 -31.65 19.24 5.79
CA LEU A 67 -30.66 18.79 6.78
C LEU A 67 -30.53 17.28 6.77
N GLY A 68 -29.34 16.78 7.09
CA GLY A 68 -29.08 15.35 7.12
C GLY A 68 -27.85 14.98 7.91
N THR A 69 -27.51 13.70 7.83
CA THR A 69 -26.41 13.06 8.55
C THR A 69 -25.48 12.37 7.56
N PHE A 70 -24.18 12.66 7.65
CA PHE A 70 -23.14 12.00 6.86
C PHE A 70 -22.84 10.62 7.45
N LYS A 71 -22.68 9.65 6.54
CA LYS A 71 -22.33 8.26 6.81
C LYS A 71 -21.02 7.93 6.13
N VAL A 72 -20.02 7.52 6.90
CA VAL A 72 -18.77 6.96 6.38
C VAL A 72 -18.96 5.45 6.20
N LEU A 73 -18.80 4.96 4.97
CA LEU A 73 -19.16 3.59 4.61
C LEU A 73 -17.96 2.71 4.22
N ASN A 74 -16.77 3.29 4.00
CA ASN A 74 -15.54 2.53 3.82
C ASN A 74 -14.84 2.28 5.17
N ASN A 75 -14.03 1.22 5.24
CA ASN A 75 -13.38 0.76 6.48
C ASN A 75 -12.11 1.58 6.82
N VAL A 76 -12.31 2.85 7.19
CA VAL A 76 -11.26 3.85 7.44
C VAL A 76 -10.97 4.05 8.94
N PRO A 77 -9.71 4.34 9.34
CA PRO A 77 -9.33 4.70 10.71
C PRO A 77 -10.26 5.69 11.40
N THR A 78 -10.48 5.46 12.70
CA THR A 78 -11.28 6.35 13.56
C THR A 78 -10.48 7.57 14.02
N THR A 79 -11.17 8.69 14.13
CA THR A 79 -10.74 9.88 14.87
C THR A 79 -11.79 10.14 15.95
N GLN A 80 -11.39 10.18 17.23
CA GLN A 80 -12.33 10.25 18.37
C GLN A 80 -13.45 9.18 18.27
N ASP A 81 -13.05 7.92 18.07
CA ASP A 81 -13.93 6.74 17.99
C ASP A 81 -15.02 6.74 16.90
N LYS A 82 -14.96 7.67 15.94
CA LYS A 82 -15.81 7.66 14.73
C LYS A 82 -14.96 7.63 13.47
N LEU A 83 -15.45 6.95 12.43
CA LEU A 83 -14.73 6.75 11.17
C LEU A 83 -14.41 8.09 10.48
N THR A 84 -13.19 8.26 9.97
CA THR A 84 -12.73 9.53 9.36
C THR A 84 -13.15 9.62 7.88
N GLY A 85 -13.99 10.60 7.52
CA GLY A 85 -14.46 10.79 6.15
C GLY A 85 -13.33 11.07 5.15
N THR A 86 -13.42 10.49 3.96
CA THR A 86 -12.44 10.67 2.87
C THR A 86 -13.14 10.86 1.52
N VAL A 87 -12.42 11.30 0.49
CA VAL A 87 -12.96 11.62 -0.85
C VAL A 87 -13.61 10.44 -1.60
N VAL A 88 -13.54 9.20 -1.10
CA VAL A 88 -14.30 8.06 -1.63
C VAL A 88 -15.73 7.98 -1.12
N GLU A 89 -16.08 8.70 -0.04
CA GLU A 89 -17.44 8.83 0.49
C GLU A 89 -18.28 9.77 -0.42
N LYS A 90 -18.58 9.32 -1.64
CA LYS A 90 -19.36 10.07 -2.66
C LYS A 90 -20.47 9.24 -3.31
N GLN A 91 -21.01 8.26 -2.58
CA GLN A 91 -22.17 7.47 -2.99
C GLN A 91 -23.45 8.01 -2.34
N ILE A 92 -24.61 7.79 -2.95
CA ILE A 92 -25.91 8.24 -2.40
C ILE A 92 -26.13 7.77 -0.94
N PRO A 93 -25.81 6.52 -0.54
CA PRO A 93 -25.98 6.06 0.85
C PRO A 93 -25.08 6.75 1.89
N ASN A 94 -24.07 7.54 1.48
CA ASN A 94 -23.28 8.35 2.41
C ASN A 94 -24.08 9.52 3.02
N PHE A 95 -25.28 9.82 2.53
CA PHE A 95 -26.03 11.02 2.88
C PHE A 95 -27.49 10.67 3.20
N ILE A 96 -27.86 10.76 4.49
CA ILE A 96 -29.22 10.47 4.95
C ILE A 96 -29.87 11.79 5.37
N PHE A 97 -30.89 12.24 4.64
CA PHE A 97 -31.61 13.48 4.96
C PHE A 97 -32.77 13.24 5.91
N ASP A 98 -32.91 14.11 6.91
CA ASP A 98 -33.80 13.93 8.06
C ASP A 98 -35.29 14.13 7.67
N ASP A 99 -35.57 14.67 6.48
CA ASP A 99 -36.90 14.89 5.88
C ASP A 99 -37.25 13.91 4.74
N GLY A 100 -36.32 13.00 4.39
CA GLY A 100 -36.51 12.04 3.30
C GLY A 100 -36.09 12.53 1.90
N PHE A 101 -35.43 13.68 1.77
CA PHE A 101 -34.77 14.10 0.52
C PHE A 101 -33.75 13.05 0.03
N GLN A 102 -33.61 12.89 -1.29
CA GLN A 102 -32.75 11.87 -1.91
C GLN A 102 -31.85 12.47 -2.99
N MET A 103 -30.55 12.18 -2.92
CA MET A 103 -29.61 12.50 -4.00
C MET A 103 -29.89 11.61 -5.22
N ILE A 104 -29.87 12.22 -6.41
CA ILE A 104 -30.00 11.56 -7.71
C ILE A 104 -28.61 11.38 -8.34
N SER A 105 -27.78 12.43 -8.24
CA SER A 105 -26.43 12.46 -8.79
C SER A 105 -25.49 13.25 -7.90
N LEU A 106 -24.22 12.86 -7.93
CA LEU A 106 -23.10 13.44 -7.20
C LEU A 106 -21.92 13.62 -8.17
N THR A 107 -21.04 14.57 -7.88
CA THR A 107 -19.87 14.86 -8.71
C THR A 107 -18.56 14.53 -7.98
N GLU A 108 -17.63 15.46 -7.87
CA GLU A 108 -16.36 15.28 -7.18
C GLU A 108 -16.26 16.22 -5.98
N TRP A 109 -15.58 15.76 -4.92
CA TRP A 109 -15.36 16.54 -3.71
C TRP A 109 -14.50 17.77 -4.00
N GLN A 110 -14.85 18.88 -3.36
CA GLN A 110 -14.17 20.17 -3.38
C GLN A 110 -13.71 20.52 -1.97
N ASP A 111 -12.64 21.31 -1.85
CA ASP A 111 -12.15 21.87 -0.58
C ASP A 111 -11.78 20.81 0.49
N PHE A 112 -11.29 19.66 0.06
CA PHE A 112 -10.79 18.56 0.90
C PHE A 112 -9.36 18.79 1.43
N GLY A 113 -8.96 17.98 2.41
CA GLY A 113 -7.68 18.09 3.10
C GLY A 113 -6.52 17.42 2.36
N THR A 114 -5.30 17.90 2.59
CA THR A 114 -4.07 17.33 2.00
C THR A 114 -3.55 16.09 2.73
N ALA A 115 -4.02 15.84 3.95
CA ALA A 115 -3.73 14.60 4.67
C ALA A 115 -4.43 13.39 4.02
N LYS A 116 -3.79 12.23 4.08
CA LYS A 116 -4.30 10.96 3.55
C LYS A 116 -4.62 9.98 4.66
N VAL A 117 -5.71 9.24 4.49
CA VAL A 117 -6.11 8.09 5.29
C VAL A 117 -6.39 6.94 4.32
N GLN A 118 -5.64 5.83 4.45
CA GLN A 118 -5.66 4.71 3.48
C GLN A 118 -5.55 5.20 2.02
N GLU A 119 -4.51 6.00 1.75
CA GLU A 119 -4.24 6.71 0.49
C GLU A 119 -5.30 7.70 -0.03
N ASN A 120 -6.48 7.79 0.58
CA ASN A 120 -7.53 8.72 0.19
C ASN A 120 -7.42 10.04 0.97
N TYR A 121 -7.62 11.17 0.29
CA TYR A 121 -7.62 12.49 0.95
C TYR A 121 -8.78 12.62 1.93
N VAL A 122 -8.51 13.21 3.10
CA VAL A 122 -9.52 13.40 4.15
C VAL A 122 -10.52 14.51 3.81
N LEU A 123 -11.76 14.35 4.26
CA LEU A 123 -12.76 15.41 4.23
C LEU A 123 -12.62 16.31 5.46
N LEU A 124 -12.89 17.59 5.27
CA LEU A 124 -12.85 18.64 6.29
C LEU A 124 -14.25 19.26 6.43
N LYS A 125 -14.50 20.00 7.52
CA LYS A 125 -15.76 20.73 7.70
C LYS A 125 -16.05 21.69 6.53
N LYS A 126 -15.02 22.27 5.90
CA LYS A 126 -15.17 23.14 4.72
C LYS A 126 -15.40 22.40 3.39
N SER A 127 -15.28 21.08 3.35
CA SER A 127 -15.38 20.30 2.10
C SER A 127 -16.81 20.25 1.57
N THR A 128 -16.97 20.33 0.26
CA THR A 128 -18.29 20.34 -0.39
C THR A 128 -18.40 19.35 -1.56
N LEU A 129 -19.57 18.74 -1.75
CA LEU A 129 -19.83 17.81 -2.85
C LEU A 129 -21.02 18.31 -3.69
N PRO A 130 -20.80 18.86 -4.90
CA PRO A 130 -21.88 19.29 -5.78
C PRO A 130 -22.69 18.11 -6.32
N GLY A 131 -24.00 18.30 -6.47
CA GLY A 131 -24.90 17.26 -6.96
C GLY A 131 -26.32 17.77 -7.21
N THR A 132 -27.21 16.83 -7.55
CA THR A 132 -28.64 17.07 -7.75
C THR A 132 -29.44 16.04 -6.95
N GLY A 133 -30.45 16.49 -6.22
CA GLY A 133 -31.36 15.65 -5.44
C GLY A 133 -32.83 16.00 -5.69
N LYS A 134 -33.75 15.34 -4.98
CA LYS A 134 -35.18 15.67 -4.97
C LYS A 134 -35.88 15.16 -3.71
N MET A 135 -37.01 15.77 -3.39
CA MET A 135 -38.00 15.15 -2.50
C MET A 135 -38.73 13.98 -3.19
N PRO A 136 -39.21 12.98 -2.45
CA PRO A 136 -40.11 11.95 -2.96
C PRO A 136 -41.42 12.55 -3.54
N GLY A 137 -41.94 11.92 -4.59
CA GLY A 137 -43.14 12.39 -5.31
C GLY A 137 -42.81 13.14 -6.61
N ASN A 138 -43.74 13.99 -7.05
CA ASN A 138 -43.66 14.71 -8.33
C ASN A 138 -43.12 16.15 -8.16
N ILE A 139 -42.07 16.30 -7.35
CA ILE A 139 -41.41 17.58 -7.06
C ILE A 139 -40.18 17.71 -8.00
N PRO A 140 -39.93 18.89 -8.62
CA PRO A 140 -38.75 19.10 -9.45
C PRO A 140 -37.43 18.83 -8.72
N PRO A 141 -36.39 18.29 -9.39
CA PRO A 141 -35.07 18.14 -8.79
C PRO A 141 -34.40 19.47 -8.46
N GLU A 142 -33.65 19.49 -7.36
CA GLU A 142 -32.83 20.62 -6.91
C GLU A 142 -31.34 20.34 -7.13
N THR A 143 -30.62 21.31 -7.70
CA THR A 143 -29.16 21.30 -7.81
C THR A 143 -28.56 22.17 -6.72
N GLY A 144 -27.45 21.73 -6.14
CA GLY A 144 -26.81 22.38 -5.01
C GLY A 144 -25.49 21.70 -4.64
N LYS A 145 -25.06 21.87 -3.38
CA LYS A 145 -23.92 21.15 -2.80
C LYS A 145 -24.30 20.54 -1.46
N ILE A 146 -23.69 19.41 -1.13
CA ILE A 146 -23.60 18.92 0.24
C ILE A 146 -22.50 19.69 0.95
N GLU A 147 -22.80 20.22 2.14
CA GLU A 147 -21.88 20.98 3.00
C GLU A 147 -21.95 20.44 4.45
N PHE A 148 -20.82 20.40 5.16
CA PHE A 148 -20.82 20.00 6.58
C PHE A 148 -21.21 21.17 7.51
N VAL A 149 -22.25 20.95 8.30
CA VAL A 149 -22.70 21.86 9.36
C VAL A 149 -21.87 21.66 10.64
N THR A 150 -21.48 20.41 10.92
CA THR A 150 -20.56 20.05 12.01
C THR A 150 -19.48 19.09 11.51
N SER A 151 -18.32 19.06 12.16
CA SER A 151 -17.26 18.06 11.89
C SER A 151 -17.60 16.67 12.42
N GLY A 152 -18.52 16.58 13.39
CA GLY A 152 -18.86 15.35 14.13
C GLY A 152 -17.96 15.08 15.34
N GLN A 153 -16.84 15.79 15.47
CA GLN A 153 -15.92 15.75 16.61
C GLN A 153 -16.55 16.31 17.89
N VAL A 154 -16.06 15.87 19.05
CA VAL A 154 -16.47 16.38 20.37
C VAL A 154 -15.26 17.02 21.06
N ASN A 155 -15.38 18.29 21.43
CA ASN A 155 -14.33 19.04 22.12
C ASN A 155 -14.34 18.74 23.63
N ALA A 156 -13.92 17.54 24.00
CA ALA A 156 -13.68 17.13 25.39
C ALA A 156 -12.43 16.21 25.45
N PRO A 157 -11.34 16.61 26.12
CA PRO A 157 -10.13 15.80 26.25
C PRO A 157 -10.11 15.05 27.59
N GLU A 158 -10.26 13.73 27.59
CA GLU A 158 -9.93 12.90 28.77
C GLU A 158 -9.51 11.46 28.38
N SER A 159 -9.11 10.66 29.38
CA SER A 159 -8.10 9.60 29.23
C SER A 159 -8.62 8.16 29.00
N ILE A 160 -7.70 7.32 28.49
CA ILE A 160 -7.85 5.88 28.23
C ILE A 160 -7.96 5.07 29.56
N ASP A 161 -8.99 4.25 29.72
CA ASP A 161 -8.87 2.77 29.85
C ASP A 161 -10.24 2.07 29.71
N GLY A 162 -10.24 0.77 29.42
CA GLY A 162 -11.39 0.06 28.87
C GLY A 162 -12.35 -0.60 29.87
N LYS A 163 -13.64 -0.67 29.45
CA LYS A 163 -14.57 -1.77 29.77
C LYS A 163 -15.77 -1.77 28.81
N GLY A 164 -15.55 -2.31 27.61
CA GLY A 164 -16.64 -2.61 26.69
C GLY A 164 -17.47 -3.81 27.20
N ALA A 165 -18.78 -3.63 27.35
CA ALA A 165 -19.71 -4.74 27.57
C ALA A 165 -19.96 -5.49 26.25
N PRO A 166 -20.09 -6.82 26.26
CA PRO A 166 -20.30 -7.59 25.03
C PRO A 166 -21.71 -7.40 24.47
N VAL A 167 -21.78 -6.91 23.23
CA VAL A 167 -23.00 -6.77 22.42
C VAL A 167 -22.68 -7.38 21.02
N PRO A 168 -23.61 -8.07 20.33
CA PRO A 168 -23.23 -9.11 19.37
C PRO A 168 -22.46 -8.67 18.12
N ASP A 169 -21.59 -9.56 17.63
CA ASP A 169 -20.94 -9.43 16.32
C ASP A 169 -21.98 -9.29 15.19
N PRO A 170 -21.81 -8.35 14.25
CA PRO A 170 -22.58 -8.30 12.99
C PRO A 170 -22.05 -9.33 11.97
N GLU A 171 -21.94 -10.61 12.39
CA GLU A 171 -21.19 -11.69 11.73
C GLU A 171 -19.93 -11.20 10.97
N GLU A 172 -18.88 -10.85 11.70
CA GLU A 172 -17.53 -11.02 11.15
C GLU A 172 -17.44 -12.43 10.55
N ASP A 173 -17.05 -12.54 9.28
CA ASP A 173 -16.67 -13.84 8.74
C ASP A 173 -15.27 -14.16 9.28
N LYS A 174 -15.20 -14.65 10.52
CA LYS A 174 -13.96 -14.88 11.29
C LYS A 174 -13.01 -15.89 10.61
N LYS A 175 -13.50 -16.58 9.57
CA LYS A 175 -12.80 -17.54 8.71
C LYS A 175 -12.23 -16.90 7.43
N CYS A 176 -12.64 -15.67 7.10
CA CYS A 176 -12.07 -14.87 6.03
C CYS A 176 -10.66 -14.39 6.39
N TYR A 177 -9.84 -14.13 5.35
CA TYR A 177 -8.48 -13.60 5.49
C TYR A 177 -8.29 -12.25 4.76
N CYS A 178 -9.37 -11.62 4.27
CA CYS A 178 -9.31 -10.23 3.80
C CYS A 178 -9.02 -9.31 4.99
N GLU A 179 -8.04 -8.41 4.83
CA GLU A 179 -7.47 -7.50 5.85
C GLU A 179 -6.85 -8.16 7.10
N LYS A 180 -7.34 -9.32 7.54
CA LYS A 180 -6.85 -10.11 8.67
C LYS A 180 -5.41 -10.61 8.46
N GLU A 181 -4.59 -10.50 9.49
CA GLU A 181 -3.23 -11.07 9.54
C GLU A 181 -3.30 -12.60 9.79
N PHE A 182 -2.42 -13.37 9.16
CA PHE A 182 -2.37 -14.83 9.33
C PHE A 182 -1.74 -15.23 10.66
N THR A 183 -2.20 -16.33 11.26
CA THR A 183 -1.48 -16.98 12.37
C THR A 183 -0.38 -17.91 11.85
N GLU A 184 0.47 -18.38 12.76
CA GLU A 184 1.54 -19.33 12.43
C GLU A 184 0.98 -20.65 11.86
N GLU A 185 -0.20 -21.06 12.32
CA GLU A 185 -0.95 -22.26 11.93
C GLU A 185 -1.53 -22.14 10.53
N ASP A 186 -1.96 -20.94 10.12
CA ASP A 186 -2.42 -20.66 8.76
C ASP A 186 -1.25 -20.87 7.77
N ILE A 187 -0.09 -20.24 8.04
CA ILE A 187 1.10 -20.33 7.19
C ILE A 187 1.67 -21.76 7.16
N LYS A 188 1.66 -22.49 8.30
CA LYS A 188 1.93 -23.94 8.33
C LYS A 188 0.95 -24.70 7.44
N GLY A 189 -0.35 -24.43 7.55
CA GLY A 189 -1.39 -25.09 6.76
C GLY A 189 -1.27 -24.85 5.26
N PHE A 190 -0.85 -23.67 4.83
CA PHE A 190 -0.62 -23.36 3.41
C PHE A 190 0.60 -24.09 2.84
N TYR A 191 1.67 -24.26 3.64
CA TYR A 191 2.93 -24.89 3.23
C TYR A 191 3.11 -26.32 3.79
N ASN A 192 2.01 -26.99 4.14
CA ASN A 192 1.96 -28.37 4.65
C ASN A 192 2.95 -28.66 5.81
N SER A 193 3.22 -27.66 6.65
CA SER A 193 4.20 -27.70 7.76
C SER A 193 5.62 -28.08 7.32
N LYS A 194 6.04 -27.78 6.08
CA LYS A 194 7.43 -28.00 5.65
C LYS A 194 8.40 -27.19 6.52
N LYS A 195 9.65 -27.66 6.66
CA LYS A 195 10.67 -26.81 7.30
C LYS A 195 11.02 -25.65 6.37
N LEU A 196 11.13 -24.45 6.92
CA LEU A 196 11.53 -23.25 6.20
C LEU A 196 13.06 -23.08 6.23
N PHE A 197 13.60 -22.41 5.21
CA PHE A 197 14.96 -21.84 5.19
C PHE A 197 16.11 -22.82 5.47
N THR A 198 15.91 -24.11 5.15
CA THR A 198 16.81 -25.22 5.51
C THR A 198 18.04 -25.42 4.62
N ALA A 199 18.14 -24.71 3.50
CA ALA A 199 19.27 -24.86 2.59
C ALA A 199 20.59 -24.42 3.23
N LYS A 200 21.69 -25.14 2.92
CA LYS A 200 23.03 -24.83 3.46
C LYS A 200 23.57 -23.45 3.07
N ASN A 201 23.03 -22.83 2.02
CA ASN A 201 23.40 -21.48 1.59
C ASN A 201 22.49 -20.38 2.15
N CYS A 202 21.47 -20.72 2.95
CA CYS A 202 20.50 -19.76 3.46
C CYS A 202 21.14 -18.89 4.58
N PRO A 203 21.34 -17.58 4.34
CA PRO A 203 22.11 -16.70 5.22
C PRO A 203 21.30 -16.03 6.33
N LEU A 204 19.99 -16.31 6.44
CA LEU A 204 19.17 -15.87 7.57
C LEU A 204 19.78 -16.34 8.92
N PRO A 205 19.73 -15.52 9.97
CA PRO A 205 20.01 -15.95 11.34
C PRO A 205 19.08 -17.09 11.77
N GLU A 206 19.57 -18.02 12.60
CA GLU A 206 18.86 -19.26 12.91
C GLU A 206 17.54 -19.03 13.67
N ASP A 207 17.47 -18.01 14.53
CA ASP A 207 16.23 -17.60 15.22
C ASP A 207 15.15 -17.07 14.25
N LYS A 208 15.57 -16.57 13.09
CA LYS A 208 14.69 -16.07 12.01
C LYS A 208 14.18 -17.18 11.08
N LYS A 209 14.66 -18.43 11.23
CA LYS A 209 14.18 -19.58 10.42
C LYS A 209 12.92 -20.25 11.00
N SER A 210 12.15 -19.52 11.79
CA SER A 210 10.91 -19.97 12.42
C SER A 210 9.68 -19.54 11.61
N TYR A 211 8.60 -20.33 11.68
CA TYR A 211 7.30 -19.90 11.15
C TYR A 211 6.80 -18.64 11.88
N THR A 212 7.10 -18.46 13.17
CA THR A 212 6.69 -17.30 13.97
C THR A 212 7.21 -15.99 13.39
N GLU A 213 8.53 -15.87 13.21
CA GLU A 213 9.16 -14.66 12.69
C GLU A 213 8.84 -14.47 11.19
N PHE A 214 8.77 -15.57 10.41
CA PHE A 214 8.35 -15.51 9.01
C PHE A 214 6.92 -14.98 8.85
N THR A 215 5.96 -15.50 9.61
CA THR A 215 4.55 -15.06 9.57
C THR A 215 4.42 -13.58 9.90
N LYS A 216 5.14 -13.11 10.93
CA LYS A 216 5.18 -11.70 11.33
C LYS A 216 5.77 -10.79 10.24
N ALA A 217 6.92 -11.14 9.67
CA ALA A 217 7.55 -10.38 8.59
C ALA A 217 6.70 -10.38 7.30
N LEU A 218 6.07 -11.52 6.99
CA LEU A 218 5.18 -11.73 5.85
C LEU A 218 3.88 -10.92 5.97
N ASN A 219 3.21 -10.96 7.12
CA ASN A 219 2.01 -10.15 7.39
C ASN A 219 2.32 -8.66 7.25
N LYS A 220 3.42 -8.17 7.86
CA LYS A 220 3.87 -6.79 7.72
C LYS A 220 4.15 -6.43 6.26
N ALA A 221 4.92 -7.26 5.55
CA ALA A 221 5.25 -7.04 4.15
C ALA A 221 4.01 -6.97 3.24
N MET A 222 3.01 -7.83 3.45
CA MET A 222 1.75 -7.79 2.69
C MET A 222 0.94 -6.53 3.00
N LYS A 223 0.82 -6.16 4.28
CA LYS A 223 0.09 -4.99 4.79
C LYS A 223 0.69 -3.67 4.30
N ASP A 224 2.01 -3.53 4.36
CA ASP A 224 2.78 -2.37 3.86
C ASP A 224 2.70 -2.21 2.32
N ASN A 225 2.07 -3.15 1.61
CA ASN A 225 2.00 -3.25 0.16
C ASN A 225 0.58 -3.60 -0.34
N ASP A 226 -0.48 -3.38 0.44
CA ASP A 226 -1.89 -3.63 0.08
C ASP A 226 -2.23 -5.07 -0.41
N ILE A 227 -1.42 -6.07 -0.08
CA ILE A 227 -1.65 -7.48 -0.43
C ILE A 227 -2.64 -8.07 0.59
N ASN A 228 -3.82 -7.44 0.72
CA ASN A 228 -4.68 -7.62 1.88
C ASN A 228 -5.88 -8.55 1.63
N SER A 229 -6.41 -8.60 0.39
CA SER A 229 -7.52 -9.47 0.02
C SER A 229 -7.10 -10.95 -0.02
N CYS A 230 -8.03 -11.87 0.20
CA CYS A 230 -7.77 -13.32 0.13
C CYS A 230 -7.09 -13.75 -1.17
N LEU A 231 -7.45 -13.16 -2.31
CA LEU A 231 -6.85 -13.51 -3.61
C LEU A 231 -5.44 -12.96 -3.73
N ARG A 232 -5.22 -11.68 -3.41
CA ARG A 232 -3.88 -11.07 -3.41
C ARG A 232 -2.90 -11.87 -2.57
N LYS A 233 -3.33 -12.26 -1.36
CA LYS A 233 -2.57 -13.15 -0.46
C LYS A 233 -2.31 -14.51 -1.11
N ALA A 234 -3.35 -15.22 -1.56
CA ALA A 234 -3.20 -16.56 -2.14
C ALA A 234 -2.26 -16.60 -3.37
N HIS A 235 -2.38 -15.62 -4.27
CA HIS A 235 -1.53 -15.49 -5.44
C HIS A 235 -0.09 -15.15 -5.06
N PHE A 236 0.12 -14.15 -4.19
CA PHE A 236 1.46 -13.76 -3.75
C PHE A 236 2.20 -14.93 -3.07
N LEU A 237 1.54 -15.62 -2.12
CA LEU A 237 2.09 -16.77 -1.40
C LEU A 237 2.45 -17.94 -2.34
N ALA A 238 1.67 -18.17 -3.39
CA ALA A 238 1.92 -19.23 -4.37
C ALA A 238 3.16 -18.96 -5.25
N GLN A 239 3.43 -17.69 -5.59
CA GLN A 239 4.65 -17.32 -6.31
C GLN A 239 5.87 -17.35 -5.40
N VAL A 240 5.76 -16.84 -4.16
CA VAL A 240 6.81 -16.85 -3.13
C VAL A 240 7.35 -18.27 -2.86
N GLU A 241 6.47 -19.26 -2.74
CA GLU A 241 6.86 -20.67 -2.60
C GLU A 241 7.55 -21.18 -3.87
N ALA A 242 7.05 -20.82 -5.06
CA ALA A 242 7.56 -21.35 -6.31
C ALA A 242 8.92 -20.78 -6.77
N GLU A 243 9.29 -19.55 -6.38
CA GLU A 243 10.61 -18.98 -6.72
C GLU A 243 11.75 -19.51 -5.83
N THR A 244 11.47 -19.91 -4.60
CA THR A 244 12.51 -20.22 -3.59
C THR A 244 12.36 -21.56 -2.87
N GLY A 245 11.22 -22.24 -3.05
CA GLY A 245 10.76 -23.32 -2.20
C GLY A 245 10.45 -22.90 -0.75
N LEU A 246 10.67 -21.63 -0.38
CA LEU A 246 10.99 -21.21 0.99
C LEU A 246 12.16 -21.98 1.62
N ASP A 247 13.08 -22.53 0.83
CA ASP A 247 14.25 -23.27 1.31
C ASP A 247 15.49 -22.39 1.51
N THR A 248 15.58 -21.27 0.78
CA THR A 248 16.68 -20.29 0.89
C THR A 248 16.22 -18.88 0.52
N THR A 249 16.94 -17.87 1.00
CA THR A 249 16.76 -16.46 0.61
C THR A 249 17.87 -15.95 -0.32
N LEU A 250 18.80 -16.82 -0.74
CA LEU A 250 19.96 -16.49 -1.56
C LEU A 250 20.09 -17.45 -2.74
N GLU A 251 20.30 -16.92 -3.94
CA GLU A 251 20.45 -17.73 -5.16
C GLU A 251 21.63 -18.71 -5.04
N TYR A 252 21.44 -19.94 -5.52
CA TYR A 252 22.47 -20.99 -5.52
C TYR A 252 23.63 -20.72 -6.51
N ALA A 253 23.39 -19.94 -7.58
CA ALA A 253 24.42 -19.57 -8.53
C ALA A 253 25.42 -18.55 -7.94
N ASP A 254 26.57 -18.39 -8.59
CA ASP A 254 27.58 -17.40 -8.22
C ASP A 254 27.23 -15.96 -8.67
N GLY A 255 26.29 -15.81 -9.61
CA GLY A 255 25.87 -14.54 -10.21
C GLY A 255 26.74 -14.04 -11.36
N TRP A 256 27.77 -14.78 -11.79
CA TRP A 256 28.66 -14.37 -12.90
C TRP A 256 27.95 -14.35 -14.27
N ASP A 257 26.78 -14.98 -14.41
CA ASP A 257 25.94 -14.87 -15.62
C ASP A 257 25.22 -13.49 -15.74
N TYR A 258 25.19 -12.70 -14.66
CA TYR A 258 24.70 -11.32 -14.60
C TYR A 258 25.84 -10.27 -14.69
N ASP A 259 27.08 -10.70 -14.92
CA ASP A 259 28.25 -9.82 -15.03
C ASP A 259 28.60 -9.54 -16.50
N PRO A 260 28.90 -8.31 -16.93
CA PRO A 260 29.22 -8.03 -18.33
C PRO A 260 30.55 -8.69 -18.77
N THR A 261 31.47 -8.99 -17.86
CA THR A 261 32.80 -9.50 -18.25
C THR A 261 32.80 -10.94 -18.76
N THR A 262 31.83 -11.77 -18.35
CA THR A 262 31.69 -13.16 -18.85
C THR A 262 31.11 -13.23 -20.26
N HIS A 263 30.44 -12.17 -20.72
CA HIS A 263 29.73 -12.14 -22.00
C HIS A 263 30.42 -11.32 -23.10
N LEU A 264 31.41 -10.49 -22.75
CA LEU A 264 32.13 -9.59 -23.65
C LEU A 264 32.72 -10.27 -24.90
N GLU A 265 33.26 -11.50 -24.76
CA GLU A 265 33.79 -12.26 -25.91
C GLU A 265 32.70 -12.60 -26.93
N ASN A 266 31.55 -13.08 -26.44
CA ASN A 266 30.40 -13.44 -27.28
C ASN A 266 29.77 -12.19 -27.92
N TYR A 267 29.72 -11.07 -27.18
CA TYR A 267 29.30 -9.78 -27.71
C TYR A 267 30.16 -9.35 -28.91
N ASN A 268 31.48 -9.30 -28.73
CA ASN A 268 32.42 -8.92 -29.78
C ASN A 268 32.36 -9.85 -31.00
N LYS A 269 32.26 -11.17 -30.77
CA LYS A 269 32.06 -12.16 -31.83
C LYS A 269 30.78 -11.91 -32.63
N TYR A 270 29.66 -11.62 -31.97
CA TYR A 270 28.40 -11.36 -32.68
C TYR A 270 28.42 -10.05 -33.47
N LEU A 271 29.16 -9.02 -33.03
CA LEU A 271 29.39 -7.81 -33.82
C LEU A 271 30.18 -8.10 -35.11
N LEU A 272 31.17 -8.98 -35.07
CA LEU A 272 31.89 -9.42 -36.28
C LEU A 272 30.96 -10.17 -37.25
N PHE A 273 30.14 -11.09 -36.75
CA PHE A 273 29.10 -11.75 -37.57
C PHE A 273 28.09 -10.77 -38.18
N LYS A 274 27.65 -9.75 -37.44
CA LYS A 274 26.79 -8.68 -37.96
C LYS A 274 27.47 -7.88 -39.09
N LYS A 275 28.78 -7.65 -39.00
CA LYS A 275 29.57 -6.91 -40.00
C LYS A 275 29.83 -7.71 -41.27
N ASP A 276 30.14 -9.00 -41.16
CA ASP A 276 30.32 -9.90 -42.30
C ASP A 276 29.87 -11.33 -41.94
N LYS A 277 28.68 -11.69 -42.40
CA LYS A 277 28.03 -12.99 -42.14
C LYS A 277 28.66 -14.16 -42.88
N ILE A 278 29.47 -13.90 -43.91
CA ILE A 278 30.15 -14.94 -44.71
C ILE A 278 31.49 -15.25 -44.06
N LYS A 279 32.29 -14.22 -43.78
CA LYS A 279 33.63 -14.35 -43.18
C LYS A 279 33.60 -14.83 -41.73
N TYR A 280 32.58 -14.44 -40.96
CA TYR A 280 32.47 -14.77 -39.53
C TYR A 280 31.26 -15.68 -39.24
N LYS A 281 30.93 -16.59 -40.15
CA LYS A 281 29.75 -17.47 -40.10
C LYS A 281 29.64 -18.25 -38.79
N GLU A 282 30.77 -18.74 -38.27
CA GLU A 282 30.92 -19.44 -36.99
C GLU A 282 30.54 -18.59 -35.77
N ASN A 283 30.63 -17.26 -35.87
CA ASN A 283 30.21 -16.35 -34.83
C ASN A 283 28.68 -16.08 -34.82
N GLY A 284 27.93 -16.62 -35.78
CA GLY A 284 26.47 -16.49 -35.87
C GLY A 284 25.66 -17.46 -34.99
N THR A 285 26.30 -18.27 -34.13
CA THR A 285 25.60 -19.32 -33.36
C THR A 285 24.66 -18.78 -32.29
N ALA A 286 23.62 -19.55 -31.96
CA ALA A 286 22.66 -19.21 -30.89
C ALA A 286 23.33 -19.01 -29.51
N ARG A 287 24.46 -19.68 -29.22
CA ARG A 287 25.22 -19.46 -27.97
C ARG A 287 25.86 -18.06 -27.95
N ILE A 288 26.46 -17.65 -29.07
CA ILE A 288 27.13 -16.35 -29.19
C ILE A 288 26.09 -15.21 -29.20
N LEU A 289 24.94 -15.41 -29.86
CA LEU A 289 23.80 -14.49 -29.77
C LEU A 289 23.28 -14.35 -28.33
N ARG A 290 23.16 -15.43 -27.55
CA ARG A 290 22.76 -15.34 -26.13
C ARG A 290 23.74 -14.48 -25.33
N GLY A 291 25.05 -14.71 -25.47
CA GLY A 291 26.06 -13.90 -24.78
C GLY A 291 26.04 -12.43 -25.20
N HIS A 292 25.93 -12.13 -26.51
CA HIS A 292 25.72 -10.76 -26.99
C HIS A 292 24.49 -10.09 -26.35
N ASN A 293 23.37 -10.81 -26.24
CA ASN A 293 22.15 -10.27 -25.67
C ASN A 293 22.27 -10.06 -24.16
N ARG A 294 22.87 -11.01 -23.42
CA ARG A 294 23.10 -10.87 -21.98
C ARG A 294 24.11 -9.76 -21.67
N TYR A 295 25.15 -9.57 -22.47
CA TYR A 295 26.05 -8.41 -22.33
C TYR A 295 25.28 -7.08 -22.38
N LEU A 296 24.40 -6.92 -23.36
CA LEU A 296 23.53 -5.74 -23.48
C LEU A 296 22.52 -5.64 -22.33
N GLU A 297 21.99 -6.77 -21.87
CA GLU A 297 21.08 -6.83 -20.72
C GLU A 297 21.77 -6.32 -19.44
N CYS A 298 22.99 -6.79 -19.14
CA CYS A 298 23.78 -6.33 -17.99
C CYS A 298 23.96 -4.81 -18.01
N LEU A 299 24.41 -4.24 -19.13
CA LEU A 299 24.56 -2.79 -19.27
C LEU A 299 23.23 -2.03 -19.13
N SER A 300 22.13 -2.55 -19.69
CA SER A 300 20.79 -1.95 -19.55
C SER A 300 20.22 -2.01 -18.12
N ARG A 301 20.84 -2.83 -17.26
CA ARG A 301 20.48 -3.11 -15.87
C ARG A 301 21.44 -2.49 -14.85
N GLU A 302 22.30 -1.59 -15.33
CA GLU A 302 23.39 -0.94 -14.60
C GLU A 302 24.52 -1.88 -14.12
N ASN A 303 24.44 -3.19 -14.37
CA ASN A 303 25.54 -4.13 -14.16
C ASN A 303 26.64 -3.88 -15.21
N ASP A 304 27.40 -2.80 -15.00
CA ASP A 304 28.42 -2.25 -15.88
C ASP A 304 29.85 -2.51 -15.38
N THR A 305 29.99 -2.81 -14.09
CA THR A 305 31.27 -2.94 -13.39
C THR A 305 31.53 -4.40 -13.05
N LYS A 306 32.78 -4.86 -13.23
CA LYS A 306 33.15 -6.24 -12.89
C LYS A 306 32.91 -6.51 -11.40
N GLY A 307 32.10 -7.53 -11.11
CA GLY A 307 31.65 -7.88 -9.76
C GLY A 307 30.19 -7.50 -9.49
N ASP A 308 29.56 -6.66 -10.32
CA ASP A 308 28.13 -6.32 -10.17
C ASP A 308 27.23 -7.55 -10.33
N GLY A 309 27.60 -8.53 -11.16
CA GLY A 309 26.82 -9.76 -11.34
C GLY A 309 26.66 -10.54 -10.02
N PRO A 310 27.77 -11.04 -9.43
CA PRO A 310 27.75 -11.67 -8.11
C PRO A 310 27.20 -10.77 -6.99
N LYS A 311 27.46 -9.46 -7.03
CA LYS A 311 26.96 -8.52 -6.02
C LYS A 311 25.44 -8.39 -6.05
N TYR A 312 24.84 -8.24 -7.23
CA TYR A 312 23.41 -7.98 -7.43
C TYR A 312 22.65 -9.20 -8.00
N LYS A 313 23.08 -10.43 -7.67
CA LYS A 313 22.39 -11.69 -7.96
C LYS A 313 21.11 -11.90 -7.14
N GLY A 314 20.38 -12.99 -7.36
CA GLY A 314 19.08 -13.27 -6.73
C GLY A 314 19.09 -13.33 -5.20
N ARG A 315 18.22 -12.54 -4.56
CA ARG A 315 17.93 -12.58 -3.11
C ARG A 315 16.45 -12.37 -2.77
N GLY A 316 16.06 -12.78 -1.57
CA GLY A 316 14.69 -12.63 -1.07
C GLY A 316 13.69 -13.58 -1.74
N LEU A 317 12.41 -13.48 -1.35
CA LEU A 317 11.40 -14.49 -1.69
C LEU A 317 10.99 -14.51 -3.17
N ILE A 318 11.36 -13.50 -3.95
CA ILE A 318 11.13 -13.39 -5.42
C ILE A 318 12.44 -13.26 -6.20
N GLN A 319 13.59 -13.51 -5.55
CA GLN A 319 14.93 -13.48 -6.17
C GLN A 319 15.23 -12.16 -6.91
N LEU A 320 15.14 -11.04 -6.18
CA LEU A 320 15.54 -9.72 -6.66
C LEU A 320 16.97 -9.78 -7.21
N THR A 321 17.12 -9.36 -8.45
CA THR A 321 18.33 -9.43 -9.28
C THR A 321 18.48 -8.10 -10.01
N TRP A 322 19.71 -7.73 -10.37
CA TRP A 322 20.12 -6.51 -11.09
C TRP A 322 20.26 -5.24 -10.23
N LYS A 323 21.36 -4.51 -10.44
CA LYS A 323 21.72 -3.27 -9.71
C LYS A 323 20.63 -2.19 -9.80
N ASP A 324 20.03 -2.01 -10.97
CA ASP A 324 18.88 -1.10 -11.19
C ASP A 324 17.69 -1.37 -10.25
N THR A 325 17.52 -2.64 -9.86
CA THR A 325 16.38 -3.16 -9.11
C THR A 325 16.65 -3.16 -7.61
N TYR A 326 17.88 -3.45 -7.20
CA TYR A 326 18.33 -3.21 -5.82
C TYR A 326 18.31 -1.72 -5.46
N LYS A 327 18.79 -0.83 -6.34
CA LYS A 327 18.68 0.63 -6.15
C LYS A 327 17.24 1.08 -6.00
N ALA A 328 16.34 0.65 -6.89
CA ALA A 328 14.93 0.98 -6.82
C ALA A 328 14.27 0.47 -5.52
N TYR A 329 14.64 -0.72 -5.04
CA TYR A 329 14.19 -1.22 -3.74
C TYR A 329 14.72 -0.35 -2.59
N PHE A 330 16.02 -0.05 -2.56
CA PHE A 330 16.64 0.79 -1.54
C PHE A 330 16.02 2.18 -1.47
N ALA A 331 15.74 2.81 -2.61
CA ALA A 331 15.02 4.08 -2.69
C ALA A 331 13.60 3.99 -2.07
N LYS A 332 12.83 2.93 -2.36
CA LYS A 332 11.51 2.67 -1.74
C LYS A 332 11.60 2.60 -0.21
N ILE A 333 12.61 1.92 0.33
CA ILE A 333 12.83 1.78 1.78
C ILE A 333 13.74 2.88 2.38
N LYS A 334 14.00 3.96 1.63
CA LYS A 334 14.79 5.14 2.05
C LYS A 334 16.22 4.81 2.53
N LYS A 335 16.83 3.75 1.98
CA LYS A 335 18.25 3.41 2.13
C LYS A 335 19.05 3.93 0.91
N PRO A 336 20.35 4.23 1.05
CA PRO A 336 21.17 4.72 -0.06
C PRO A 336 21.50 3.61 -1.08
N ASP A 337 21.78 3.98 -2.34
CA ASP A 337 22.30 3.09 -3.40
C ASP A 337 23.54 2.27 -3.01
N THR A 338 24.30 2.74 -2.00
CA THR A 338 25.49 2.09 -1.46
C THR A 338 25.20 1.02 -0.41
N GLN A 339 23.93 0.83 -0.02
CA GLN A 339 23.50 -0.25 0.87
C GLN A 339 23.93 -1.62 0.32
N ASP A 340 24.34 -2.51 1.22
CA ASP A 340 24.70 -3.89 0.90
C ASP A 340 23.45 -4.68 0.44
N PRO A 341 23.46 -5.29 -0.77
CA PRO A 341 22.44 -6.23 -1.26
C PRO A 341 22.11 -7.39 -0.31
N ASP A 342 23.06 -7.86 0.51
CA ASP A 342 22.84 -9.00 1.40
C ASP A 342 21.75 -8.76 2.45
N ILE A 343 21.36 -7.51 2.71
CA ILE A 343 20.18 -7.20 3.52
C ILE A 343 18.89 -7.85 2.97
N VAL A 344 18.80 -8.04 1.65
CA VAL A 344 17.64 -8.66 0.98
C VAL A 344 17.62 -10.19 1.13
N ALA A 345 18.68 -10.80 1.67
CA ALA A 345 18.73 -12.23 2.02
C ALA A 345 18.83 -12.48 3.54
N ASN A 346 19.48 -11.59 4.29
CA ASN A 346 19.90 -11.83 5.67
C ASN A 346 18.96 -11.19 6.71
N ASP A 347 18.18 -10.18 6.33
CA ASP A 347 17.16 -9.55 7.17
C ASP A 347 15.76 -10.02 6.73
N LEU A 348 15.01 -10.65 7.64
CA LEU A 348 13.73 -11.28 7.31
C LEU A 348 12.63 -10.27 6.93
N GLU A 349 12.66 -9.05 7.48
CA GLU A 349 11.70 -8.01 7.07
C GLU A 349 11.99 -7.57 5.64
N HIS A 350 13.26 -7.36 5.28
CA HIS A 350 13.66 -7.00 3.92
C HIS A 350 13.49 -8.16 2.90
N VAL A 351 13.69 -9.42 3.32
CA VAL A 351 13.36 -10.63 2.53
C VAL A 351 11.89 -10.66 2.13
N CYS A 352 10.97 -10.38 3.06
CA CYS A 352 9.53 -10.38 2.80
C CYS A 352 9.07 -9.11 2.06
N ASN A 353 9.51 -7.93 2.51
CA ASN A 353 9.09 -6.63 1.99
C ASN A 353 9.57 -6.39 0.55
N SER A 354 10.78 -6.85 0.18
CA SER A 354 11.29 -6.76 -1.20
C SER A 354 10.42 -7.53 -2.20
N ALA A 355 9.93 -8.71 -1.83
CA ALA A 355 9.03 -9.50 -2.66
C ALA A 355 7.65 -8.85 -2.79
N ALA A 356 7.08 -8.37 -1.68
CA ALA A 356 5.79 -7.68 -1.69
C ALA A 356 5.84 -6.35 -2.49
N TRP A 357 6.93 -5.61 -2.36
CA TRP A 357 7.22 -4.44 -3.21
C TRP A 357 7.34 -4.81 -4.68
N TYR A 358 8.09 -5.87 -5.01
CA TYR A 358 8.25 -6.29 -6.40
C TYR A 358 6.90 -6.60 -7.06
N TRP A 359 6.05 -7.32 -6.33
CA TRP A 359 4.69 -7.70 -6.72
C TRP A 359 3.77 -6.49 -6.99
N ARG A 360 3.94 -5.38 -6.27
CA ARG A 360 3.13 -4.15 -6.45
C ARG A 360 3.70 -3.15 -7.46
N GLU A 361 5.01 -2.99 -7.52
CA GLU A 361 5.64 -1.81 -8.15
C GLU A 361 6.72 -2.14 -9.20
N ARG A 362 7.40 -3.29 -9.09
CA ARG A 362 8.61 -3.57 -9.89
C ARG A 362 8.46 -4.59 -11.00
N SER A 363 7.42 -5.42 -10.98
CA SER A 363 7.14 -6.36 -12.07
C SER A 363 7.11 -5.65 -13.42
N SER A 364 7.62 -6.33 -14.46
CA SER A 364 7.55 -5.85 -15.85
C SER A 364 6.11 -5.73 -16.39
N TRP A 365 5.11 -6.19 -15.64
CA TRP A 365 3.68 -6.08 -15.93
C TRP A 365 2.97 -5.04 -15.04
N GLY A 366 3.74 -4.26 -14.26
CA GLY A 366 3.24 -3.37 -13.20
C GLY A 366 2.59 -4.14 -12.05
N ASP A 367 1.76 -3.45 -11.28
CA ASP A 367 1.02 -4.02 -10.14
C ASP A 367 0.34 -5.36 -10.45
N LEU A 368 0.67 -6.42 -9.72
CA LEU A 368 0.11 -7.75 -9.91
C LEU A 368 -1.16 -8.00 -9.08
N ASN A 369 -1.51 -7.14 -8.12
CA ASN A 369 -2.79 -7.25 -7.39
C ASN A 369 -3.98 -7.23 -8.35
N LYS A 370 -3.94 -6.41 -9.42
CA LYS A 370 -5.01 -6.32 -10.42
C LYS A 370 -5.33 -7.65 -11.12
N PHE A 371 -4.36 -8.56 -11.22
CA PHE A 371 -4.55 -9.90 -11.78
C PHE A 371 -5.07 -10.86 -10.71
N ALA A 372 -4.51 -10.82 -9.50
CA ALA A 372 -5.01 -11.61 -8.38
C ALA A 372 -6.46 -11.27 -8.01
N ASP A 373 -6.86 -10.00 -8.05
CA ASP A 373 -8.25 -9.56 -7.77
C ASP A 373 -9.27 -10.10 -8.78
N THR A 374 -8.83 -10.55 -9.97
CA THR A 374 -9.66 -11.25 -10.97
C THR A 374 -9.32 -12.75 -11.07
N ASP A 375 -8.57 -13.30 -10.11
CA ASP A 375 -8.05 -14.68 -10.08
C ASP A 375 -7.23 -15.09 -11.34
N ASP A 376 -6.66 -14.11 -12.06
CA ASP A 376 -5.83 -14.32 -13.25
C ASP A 376 -4.41 -14.77 -12.88
N PHE A 377 -4.34 -16.04 -12.49
CA PHE A 377 -3.11 -16.77 -12.20
C PHE A 377 -2.06 -16.63 -13.31
N ILE A 378 -2.49 -16.62 -14.57
CA ILE A 378 -1.61 -16.72 -15.74
C ILE A 378 -0.85 -15.40 -15.93
N SER A 379 -1.54 -14.26 -15.88
CA SER A 379 -0.89 -12.95 -15.92
C SER A 379 -0.06 -12.69 -14.66
N ALA A 380 -0.50 -13.14 -13.49
CA ALA A 380 0.27 -13.01 -12.24
C ALA A 380 1.59 -13.79 -12.29
N ALA A 381 1.57 -15.07 -12.72
CA ALA A 381 2.75 -15.93 -12.78
C ALA A 381 3.75 -15.48 -13.85
N VAL A 382 3.29 -15.09 -15.05
CA VAL A 382 4.16 -14.46 -16.07
C VAL A 382 4.67 -13.09 -15.60
N GLY A 383 3.88 -12.39 -14.78
CA GLY A 383 4.25 -11.13 -14.12
C GLY A 383 5.44 -11.24 -13.18
N VAL A 384 5.57 -12.35 -12.43
CA VAL A 384 6.73 -12.59 -11.57
C VAL A 384 7.90 -13.19 -12.36
N ASN A 385 7.68 -14.28 -13.09
CA ASN A 385 8.78 -15.06 -13.69
C ASN A 385 9.25 -14.55 -15.07
N GLY A 386 8.50 -13.68 -15.74
CA GLY A 386 8.75 -13.26 -17.13
C GLY A 386 8.47 -14.35 -18.18
N GLY A 387 7.94 -15.49 -17.76
CA GLY A 387 7.68 -16.67 -18.59
C GLY A 387 6.91 -17.75 -17.82
N LEU A 388 6.99 -18.99 -18.29
CA LEU A 388 6.20 -20.13 -17.78
C LEU A 388 7.02 -21.10 -16.90
N THR A 389 8.14 -20.65 -16.31
CA THR A 389 9.03 -21.54 -15.55
C THR A 389 8.36 -21.95 -14.23
N GLY A 390 8.17 -23.26 -14.02
CA GLY A 390 7.50 -23.79 -12.83
C GLY A 390 5.98 -23.59 -12.80
N PHE A 391 5.34 -23.32 -13.95
CA PHE A 391 3.91 -22.96 -14.04
C PHE A 391 2.97 -23.95 -13.33
N THR A 392 3.16 -25.26 -13.53
CA THR A 392 2.38 -26.32 -12.86
C THR A 392 2.43 -26.18 -11.34
N HIS A 393 3.62 -26.03 -10.78
CA HIS A 393 3.81 -25.92 -9.33
C HIS A 393 3.17 -24.64 -8.78
N ARG A 394 3.33 -23.50 -9.46
CA ARG A 394 2.66 -22.23 -9.12
C ARG A 394 1.12 -22.40 -9.12
N LYS A 395 0.56 -23.10 -10.12
CA LYS A 395 -0.87 -23.38 -10.24
C LYS A 395 -1.38 -24.26 -9.09
N GLU A 396 -0.64 -25.33 -8.77
CA GLU A 396 -0.95 -26.26 -7.69
C GLU A 396 -0.88 -25.59 -6.31
N ASN A 397 0.15 -24.78 -6.06
CA ASN A 397 0.29 -24.00 -4.83
C ASN A 397 -0.88 -23.05 -4.65
N LEU A 398 -1.23 -22.27 -5.67
CA LEU A 398 -2.37 -21.35 -5.61
C LEU A 398 -3.69 -22.09 -5.32
N LYS A 399 -3.98 -23.18 -6.03
CA LYS A 399 -5.21 -23.95 -5.80
C LYS A 399 -5.26 -24.57 -4.39
N ARG A 400 -4.12 -25.03 -3.87
CA ARG A 400 -4.00 -25.51 -2.48
C ARG A 400 -4.29 -24.40 -1.47
N ILE A 401 -3.73 -23.20 -1.68
CA ILE A 401 -3.89 -22.06 -0.77
C ILE A 401 -5.33 -21.54 -0.80
N LEU A 402 -5.93 -21.32 -1.99
CA LEU A 402 -7.34 -20.93 -2.13
C LEU A 402 -8.31 -21.93 -1.48
N LYS A 403 -8.01 -23.23 -1.58
CA LYS A 403 -8.77 -24.31 -0.93
C LYS A 403 -8.62 -24.29 0.59
N ASN A 404 -7.41 -24.10 1.11
CA ASN A 404 -7.16 -24.08 2.56
C ASN A 404 -7.74 -22.81 3.21
N MET A 405 -7.68 -21.67 2.52
CA MET A 405 -8.36 -20.43 2.90
C MET A 405 -9.90 -20.49 2.73
N LYS A 406 -10.40 -21.51 2.02
CA LYS A 406 -11.80 -21.72 1.61
C LYS A 406 -12.46 -20.45 1.06
N VAL A 407 -11.82 -19.83 0.08
CA VAL A 407 -12.22 -18.50 -0.43
C VAL A 407 -13.66 -18.47 -0.95
N LYS A 408 -14.18 -19.55 -1.54
CA LYS A 408 -15.60 -19.64 -1.97
C LYS A 408 -16.58 -19.65 -0.78
N ASP A 409 -16.20 -20.21 0.37
CA ASP A 409 -17.08 -20.41 1.52
C ASP A 409 -17.03 -19.24 2.51
N ASN A 410 -15.82 -18.69 2.72
CA ASN A 410 -15.51 -17.73 3.79
C ASN A 410 -15.47 -16.26 3.32
N CYS A 411 -15.66 -15.98 2.01
CA CYS A 411 -15.54 -14.62 1.48
C CYS A 411 -16.87 -14.19 0.88
N LYS A 412 -17.79 -13.72 1.73
CA LYS A 412 -19.16 -13.25 1.35
C LYS A 412 -19.19 -12.22 0.20
N ASN A 413 -18.08 -11.50 -0.05
CA ASN A 413 -17.92 -10.52 -1.14
C ASN A 413 -17.30 -11.08 -2.43
N GLN A 414 -16.92 -12.37 -2.48
CA GLN A 414 -16.37 -13.03 -3.66
C GLN A 414 -17.45 -13.22 -4.73
N LYS A 415 -17.13 -12.86 -5.99
CA LYS A 415 -18.06 -12.92 -7.13
C LYS A 415 -17.51 -13.66 -8.36
N ILE A 416 -16.28 -14.18 -8.28
CA ILE A 416 -15.67 -14.98 -9.35
C ILE A 416 -16.26 -16.40 -9.29
N GLU A 417 -17.20 -16.68 -10.21
CA GLU A 417 -17.90 -17.97 -10.33
C GLU A 417 -16.90 -19.15 -10.43
N ASN A 418 -15.98 -19.03 -11.40
CA ASN A 418 -14.98 -20.04 -11.75
C ASN A 418 -13.66 -19.88 -11.00
N LEU A 419 -13.67 -19.36 -9.77
CA LEU A 419 -12.47 -19.24 -8.93
C LEU A 419 -11.74 -20.60 -8.83
N GLY A 420 -10.43 -20.60 -9.07
CA GLY A 420 -9.60 -21.79 -9.15
C GLY A 420 -9.57 -22.50 -10.51
N VAL A 421 -10.06 -21.87 -11.59
CA VAL A 421 -10.03 -22.39 -12.97
C VAL A 421 -9.36 -21.36 -13.88
N TYR A 422 -8.23 -21.73 -14.49
CA TYR A 422 -7.40 -20.82 -15.28
C TYR A 422 -7.25 -21.34 -16.71
N THR A 423 -7.57 -20.50 -17.69
CA THR A 423 -7.33 -20.78 -19.12
C THR A 423 -6.78 -19.54 -19.83
N TYR A 424 -6.11 -19.74 -20.97
CA TYR A 424 -5.64 -18.67 -21.84
C TYR A 424 -6.76 -17.68 -22.18
N ASP A 425 -7.97 -18.19 -22.47
CA ASP A 425 -9.09 -17.37 -22.93
C ASP A 425 -9.82 -16.60 -21.82
N THR A 426 -9.66 -16.96 -20.53
CA THR A 426 -10.12 -16.11 -19.40
C THR A 426 -9.08 -15.09 -18.94
N SER A 427 -7.78 -15.39 -19.10
CA SER A 427 -6.68 -14.52 -18.68
C SER A 427 -6.53 -13.24 -19.50
N ALA A 428 -6.11 -12.14 -18.87
CA ALA A 428 -5.72 -10.90 -19.53
C ALA A 428 -4.44 -11.04 -20.38
N ILE A 429 -3.66 -12.12 -20.18
CA ILE A 429 -2.46 -12.42 -20.97
C ILE A 429 -2.76 -12.40 -22.48
N LYS A 430 -3.95 -12.90 -22.85
CA LYS A 430 -4.41 -13.09 -24.23
C LYS A 430 -4.47 -11.81 -25.03
N ASP A 431 -4.57 -10.67 -24.34
CA ASP A 431 -4.70 -9.37 -24.99
C ASP A 431 -3.37 -8.65 -25.21
N THR A 432 -2.30 -9.14 -24.57
CA THR A 432 -0.97 -8.53 -24.63
C THR A 432 -0.15 -8.96 -25.85
N LYS A 433 0.82 -8.13 -26.24
CA LYS A 433 1.82 -8.43 -27.30
C LYS A 433 2.73 -9.64 -26.96
N TRP A 434 2.70 -10.15 -25.73
CA TRP A 434 3.42 -11.34 -25.33
C TRP A 434 2.53 -12.59 -25.46
N GLY A 435 1.31 -12.57 -24.91
CA GLY A 435 0.36 -13.69 -25.03
C GLY A 435 -0.13 -13.93 -26.47
N LYS A 436 -0.35 -12.86 -27.25
CA LYS A 436 -0.76 -12.93 -28.69
C LYS A 436 0.28 -13.55 -29.63
N ARG A 437 1.41 -14.07 -29.14
CA ARG A 437 2.41 -14.79 -29.96
C ARG A 437 2.01 -16.26 -30.03
N GLU A 438 1.85 -16.80 -31.24
CA GLU A 438 1.46 -18.21 -31.49
C GLU A 438 2.20 -19.26 -30.64
N LYS A 439 3.52 -19.09 -30.44
CA LYS A 439 4.30 -19.96 -29.54
C LYS A 439 3.80 -19.86 -28.10
N ASN A 440 3.80 -18.65 -27.56
CA ASN A 440 3.44 -18.39 -26.17
C ASN A 440 1.98 -18.78 -25.89
N LYS A 441 1.04 -18.49 -26.81
CA LYS A 441 -0.35 -18.94 -26.71
C LYS A 441 -0.42 -20.46 -26.51
N LYS A 442 0.24 -21.25 -27.36
CA LYS A 442 0.23 -22.71 -27.28
C LYS A 442 0.86 -23.21 -25.99
N GLU A 443 2.00 -22.66 -25.60
CA GLU A 443 2.66 -23.01 -24.32
C GLU A 443 1.81 -22.64 -23.08
N ILE A 444 0.97 -21.59 -23.14
CA ILE A 444 -0.01 -21.30 -22.07
C ILE A 444 -1.15 -22.33 -22.10
N GLN A 445 -1.69 -22.64 -23.28
CA GLN A 445 -2.83 -23.55 -23.43
C GLN A 445 -2.50 -25.00 -23.02
N GLU A 446 -1.23 -25.41 -23.01
CA GLU A 446 -0.79 -26.67 -22.38
C GLU A 446 -1.00 -26.70 -20.85
N TYR A 447 -1.17 -25.54 -20.22
CA TYR A 447 -1.49 -25.39 -18.79
C TYR A 447 -2.96 -25.01 -18.52
N ASP A 448 -3.82 -24.92 -19.53
CA ASP A 448 -5.25 -24.65 -19.32
C ASP A 448 -5.87 -25.74 -18.43
N ASP A 449 -6.73 -25.33 -17.50
CA ASP A 449 -7.55 -26.29 -16.77
C ASP A 449 -8.63 -26.86 -17.70
N LYS A 450 -8.78 -28.19 -17.69
CA LYS A 450 -9.84 -28.87 -18.43
C LYS A 450 -11.19 -28.57 -17.80
N GLU A 451 -12.20 -28.39 -18.64
CA GLU A 451 -13.60 -28.46 -18.22
C GLU A 451 -13.86 -29.83 -17.57
N ASN A 452 -14.60 -29.85 -16.46
CA ASN A 452 -14.95 -31.05 -15.67
C ASN A 452 -16.40 -31.47 -15.95
#